data_AF-A0A355GNX6-F1
#
_entry.id   AF-A0A355GNX6-F1
#
_cell.length_a   1.000
_cell.length_b   1.000
_cell.length_c   1.000
_cell.angle_alpha   90.00
_cell.angle_beta   90.00
_cell.angle_gamma   90.00
#
_symmetry.space_group_name_H-M   'P 1'
#
loop_
_entity.id
_entity.type
_entity.pdbx_description
1 polymer ?
#
loop_
_entity_poly.entity_id
_entity_poly.type
_entity_poly.pdbx_seq_one_letter_code
_entity_poly.pdbx_strand_id
1 'polypeptide(L)'
;EVLGTNCRFLQGARTNPETVTQIRNAIRDRRKCDVEILNYRKDGTAFWNQLSISPVYSPEGKLSHFVGIQTDVTARKNLEEQF
;
A
#
# COMPACT_ATOMS: atom_id res chain seq x y z
N GLU A 1 8.34 12.44 -10.94
CA GLU A 1 7.48 11.77 -11.93
C GLU A 1 7.60 10.26 -11.71
N VAL A 2 6.48 9.51 -11.62
CA VAL A 2 6.48 8.09 -11.19
C VAL A 2 5.60 7.18 -12.07
N LEU A 3 5.14 7.70 -13.21
CA LEU A 3 4.34 6.94 -14.16
C LEU A 3 5.11 5.72 -14.69
N GLY A 4 4.43 4.59 -14.83
CA GLY A 4 5.02 3.32 -15.27
C GLY A 4 5.85 2.58 -14.22
N THR A 5 6.02 3.13 -13.02
CA THR A 5 6.79 2.50 -11.95
C THR A 5 5.87 1.84 -10.92
N ASN A 6 6.19 0.61 -10.53
CA ASN A 6 5.46 -0.06 -9.46
C ASN A 6 5.67 0.66 -8.12
N CYS A 7 4.60 0.89 -7.36
CA CYS A 7 4.62 1.63 -6.09
C CYS A 7 5.50 1.03 -4.98
N ARG A 8 6.15 -0.13 -5.20
CA ARG A 8 7.15 -0.69 -4.28
C ARG A 8 8.32 0.24 -4.00
N PHE A 9 8.55 1.28 -4.81
CA PHE A 9 9.57 2.30 -4.53
C PHE A 9 9.35 3.04 -3.20
N LEU A 10 8.14 2.98 -2.63
CA LEU A 10 7.82 3.53 -1.31
C LEU A 10 8.29 2.61 -0.16
N GLN A 11 8.69 1.37 -0.43
CA GLN A 11 9.12 0.41 0.58
C GLN A 11 10.61 0.61 0.91
N GLY A 12 11.01 0.26 2.13
CA GLY A 12 12.40 0.39 2.59
C GLY A 12 12.75 -0.60 3.69
N ALA A 13 13.88 -0.38 4.36
CA ALA A 13 14.51 -1.37 5.23
C ALA A 13 13.64 -1.90 6.38
N ARG A 14 12.74 -1.07 6.94
CA ARG A 14 11.83 -1.46 8.03
C ARG A 14 10.42 -1.77 7.57
N THR A 15 10.17 -1.82 6.25
CA THR A 15 8.88 -2.27 5.74
C THR A 15 8.69 -3.75 6.05
N ASN A 16 7.58 -4.10 6.69
CA ASN A 16 7.30 -5.48 7.10
C ASN A 16 7.11 -6.40 5.86
N PRO A 17 7.93 -7.45 5.68
CA PRO A 17 7.85 -8.34 4.52
C PRO A 17 6.53 -9.15 4.46
N GLU A 18 5.91 -9.43 5.60
CA GLU A 18 4.63 -10.15 5.67
C GLU A 18 3.50 -9.30 5.08
N THR A 19 3.47 -8.01 5.41
CA THR A 19 2.50 -7.06 4.84
C THR A 19 2.70 -6.92 3.32
N VAL A 20 3.95 -6.89 2.84
CA VAL A 20 4.24 -6.88 1.40
C VAL A 20 3.73 -8.16 0.72
N THR A 21 3.89 -9.31 1.37
CA THR A 21 3.41 -10.60 0.87
C THR A 21 1.89 -10.66 0.85
N GLN A 22 1.20 -10.10 1.85
CA GLN A 22 -0.26 -9.96 1.87
C GLN A 22 -0.77 -9.14 0.68
N ILE A 23 -0.16 -7.98 0.42
CA ILE A 23 -0.47 -7.14 -0.75
C ILE A 23 -0.27 -7.93 -2.04
N ARG A 24 0.88 -8.61 -2.19
CA ARG A 24 1.20 -9.40 -3.39
C ARG A 24 0.17 -10.50 -3.62
N ASN A 25 -0.21 -11.23 -2.58
CA ASN A 25 -1.21 -12.29 -2.66
C ASN A 25 -2.59 -11.73 -3.04
N ALA A 26 -3.01 -10.60 -2.45
CA ALA A 26 -4.29 -9.99 -2.78
C ALA A 26 -4.37 -9.53 -4.25
N ILE A 27 -3.31 -8.93 -4.78
CA ILE A 27 -3.21 -8.56 -6.20
C ILE A 27 -3.27 -9.80 -7.09
N ARG A 28 -2.50 -10.85 -6.77
CA ARG A 28 -2.50 -12.12 -7.53
C ARG A 28 -3.90 -12.76 -7.56
N ASP A 29 -4.55 -12.79 -6.40
CA ASP A 29 -5.87 -13.41 -6.23
C ASP A 29 -7.02 -12.49 -6.68
N ARG A 30 -6.72 -11.27 -7.16
CA ARG A 30 -7.70 -10.25 -7.61
C ARG A 30 -8.73 -9.90 -6.54
N ARG A 31 -8.28 -9.78 -5.30
CA ARG A 31 -9.09 -9.41 -4.13
C ARG A 31 -8.71 -8.04 -3.61
N LYS A 32 -9.62 -7.44 -2.84
CA LYS A 32 -9.34 -6.22 -2.08
C LYS A 32 -8.27 -6.49 -1.01
N CYS A 33 -7.48 -5.46 -0.69
CA CYS A 33 -6.46 -5.50 0.36
C CYS A 33 -6.46 -4.19 1.13
N ASP A 34 -6.56 -4.26 2.45
CA ASP A 34 -6.45 -3.11 3.34
C ASP A 34 -5.38 -3.41 4.39
N VAL A 35 -4.31 -2.61 4.42
CA VAL A 35 -3.16 -2.81 5.30
C VAL A 35 -2.58 -1.49 5.78
N GLU A 36 -1.93 -1.52 6.94
CA GLU A 36 -1.00 -0.45 7.34
C GLU A 36 0.43 -0.92 7.05
N ILE A 37 1.18 -0.12 6.28
CA ILE A 37 2.54 -0.46 5.88
C ILE A 37 3.47 0.73 6.11
N LEU A 38 4.66 0.47 6.64
CA LEU A 38 5.69 1.50 6.75
C LEU A 38 6.27 1.79 5.37
N ASN A 39 6.19 3.05 4.94
CA ASN A 39 6.72 3.55 3.68
C ASN A 39 7.69 4.71 3.90
N TYR A 40 8.38 5.10 2.84
CA TYR A 40 9.45 6.08 2.85
C TYR A 40 9.20 7.14 1.77
N ARG A 41 9.32 8.41 2.16
CA ARG A 41 9.30 9.54 1.23
C ARG A 41 10.63 9.60 0.47
N LYS A 42 10.69 10.45 -0.56
CA LYS A 42 11.89 10.65 -1.39
C LYS A 42 13.11 11.09 -0.57
N ASP A 43 12.89 11.83 0.52
CA ASP A 43 13.92 12.28 1.46
C ASP A 43 14.38 11.20 2.45
N GLY A 44 13.78 9.99 2.40
CA GLY A 44 14.05 8.90 3.32
C GLY A 44 13.23 8.94 4.61
N THR A 45 12.39 9.95 4.82
CA THR A 45 11.54 10.04 6.02
C THR A 45 10.51 8.91 6.01
N ALA A 46 10.48 8.13 7.09
CA ALA A 46 9.50 7.06 7.26
C ALA A 46 8.10 7.63 7.59
N PHE A 47 7.06 6.99 7.07
CA PHE A 47 5.67 7.30 7.38
C PHE A 47 4.82 6.03 7.35
N TRP A 48 3.81 5.99 8.19
CA TRP A 48 2.82 4.92 8.17
C TRP A 48 1.77 5.22 7.10
N ASN A 49 1.63 4.31 6.15
CA ASN A 49 0.69 4.39 5.06
C ASN A 49 -0.44 3.38 5.29
N GLN A 50 -1.66 3.87 5.50
CA GLN A 50 -2.85 3.05 5.37
C GLN A 50 -3.18 2.89 3.89
N LEU A 51 -2.89 1.71 3.36
CA LEU A 51 -3.01 1.36 1.96
C LEU A 51 -4.25 0.50 1.73
N SER A 52 -5.17 1.00 0.90
CA SER A 52 -6.29 0.23 0.37
C SER A 52 -6.09 -0.03 -1.11
N ILE A 53 -6.23 -1.28 -1.56
CA ILE A 53 -6.12 -1.68 -2.97
C ILE A 53 -7.40 -2.43 -3.36
N SER A 54 -8.02 -2.01 -4.45
CA SER A 54 -9.22 -2.66 -4.99
C SER A 54 -9.08 -2.96 -6.50
N PRO A 55 -9.45 -4.16 -6.96
CA PRO A 55 -9.57 -4.44 -8.38
C PRO A 55 -10.75 -3.68 -8.99
N VAL A 56 -10.56 -3.18 -10.21
CA VAL A 56 -11.62 -2.57 -11.02
C VAL A 56 -11.85 -3.49 -12.22
N TYR A 57 -13.11 -3.81 -12.46
CA TYR A 57 -13.54 -4.69 -13.54
C TYR A 57 -14.20 -3.87 -14.64
N SER A 58 -14.00 -4.27 -15.90
CA SER A 58 -14.73 -3.74 -17.04
C SER A 58 -16.19 -4.21 -17.02
N PRO A 59 -17.08 -3.62 -17.83
CA PRO A 59 -18.45 -4.11 -17.98
C PRO A 59 -18.55 -5.59 -18.39
N GLU A 60 -17.53 -6.11 -19.07
CA GLU A 60 -17.43 -7.52 -19.48
C GLU A 60 -16.92 -8.45 -18.37
N GLY A 61 -16.76 -7.94 -17.14
CA GLY A 61 -16.30 -8.71 -15.98
C GLY A 61 -14.80 -9.04 -15.98
N LYS A 62 -14.02 -8.45 -16.89
CA LYS A 62 -12.56 -8.64 -16.95
C LYS A 62 -11.87 -7.64 -16.04
N LEU A 63 -10.82 -8.08 -15.34
CA LEU A 63 -9.99 -7.17 -14.56
C LEU A 63 -9.35 -6.14 -15.50
N SER A 64 -9.66 -4.86 -15.29
CA SER A 64 -9.09 -3.77 -16.08
C SER A 64 -7.84 -3.22 -15.40
N HIS A 65 -7.96 -2.78 -14.15
CA HIS A 65 -6.89 -2.14 -13.39
C HIS A 65 -7.07 -2.37 -11.89
N PHE A 66 -6.10 -1.94 -11.08
CA PHE A 66 -6.24 -1.79 -9.64
C PHE A 66 -6.21 -0.31 -9.26
N VAL A 67 -7.00 0.07 -8.28
CA VAL A 67 -6.95 1.39 -7.64
C VAL A 67 -6.34 1.22 -6.25
N GLY A 68 -5.31 2.01 -5.96
CA GLY A 68 -4.67 2.09 -4.65
C GLY A 68 -4.92 3.46 -4.04
N ILE A 69 -5.35 3.50 -2.77
CA ILE A 69 -5.51 4.71 -1.97
C ILE A 69 -4.49 4.65 -0.83
N GLN A 70 -3.69 5.70 -0.68
CA GLN A 70 -2.71 5.85 0.38
C GLN A 70 -3.11 7.00 1.30
N THR A 71 -3.24 6.71 2.58
CA THR A 71 -3.49 7.72 3.61
C THR A 71 -2.33 7.69 4.61
N ASP A 72 -1.68 8.84 4.80
CA ASP A 72 -0.66 8.98 5.84
C ASP A 72 -1.33 8.97 7.22
N VAL A 73 -1.06 7.94 8.01
CA VAL A 73 -1.61 7.73 9.35
C VAL A 73 -0.54 7.83 10.44
N THR A 74 0.64 8.39 10.11
CA THR A 74 1.78 8.49 11.05
C THR A 74 1.40 9.17 12.36
N ALA A 75 0.64 10.26 12.29
CA ALA A 75 0.18 10.97 13.48
C ALA A 75 -0.67 10.09 14.40
N ARG A 76 -1.58 9.29 13.82
CA ARG A 76 -2.42 8.35 14.57
C ARG A 76 -1.57 7.25 15.22
N LYS A 77 -0.64 6.64 14.48
CA LYS A 77 0.22 5.56 14.99
C LYS A 77 1.10 6.02 16.15
N ASN A 78 1.67 7.23 16.05
CA ASN A 78 2.48 7.79 17.13
C ASN A 78 1.68 8.02 18.43
N LEU A 79 0.39 8.33 18.32
CA LEU A 79 -0.49 8.45 19.50
C LEU A 79 -0.80 7.07 20.08
N GLU A 80 -1.08 6.06 19.25
CA GLU A 80 -1.33 4.68 19.69
C GLU A 80 -0.14 4.09 20.46
N GLU A 81 1.10 4.41 20.09
CA GLU A 81 2.32 3.93 20.76
C GLU A 81 2.60 4.59 22.13
N GLN A 82 1.88 5.66 22.49
CA GLN A 82 2.06 6.37 23.76
C GLN A 82 1.14 5.88 24.88
N PHE A 83 0.23 4.96 24.57
CA PHE A 83 -0.69 4.33 25.52
C PHE A 83 -0.40 2.84 25.64
#